data_AF-A0A942PGB1-F1
#
_entry.id   AF-A0A942PGB1-F1
#
_cell.length_a   1.000
_cell.length_b   1.000
_cell.length_c   1.000
_cell.angle_alpha   90.00
_cell.angle_beta   90.00
_cell.angle_gamma   90.00
#
_symmetry.space_group_name_H-M   'P 1'
#
loop_
_entity.id
_entity.type
_entity.pdbx_description
1 polymer ?
#
loop_
_entity_poly.entity_id
_entity_poly.type
_entity_poly.pdbx_seq_one_letter_code
_entity_poly.pdbx_strand_id
1 'polypeptide(L)' 'METIIINIRNKEKGKMLRSLLKDLPFVEVKQTDKKKTKARNGVFFLSKGIWKDASVSLTEIRKQAWQRKG' A
#
# COMPACT_ATOMS: atom_id res chain seq x y z
N MET A 1 -11.59 12.56 -21.56
CA MET A 1 -12.01 11.40 -20.73
C MET A 1 -12.22 11.91 -19.32
N GLU A 2 -13.38 11.63 -18.73
CA GLU A 2 -13.70 12.00 -17.37
C GLU A 2 -13.58 10.77 -16.46
N THR A 3 -13.08 10.94 -15.23
CA THR A 3 -12.87 9.83 -14.30
C THR A 3 -13.55 10.13 -12.97
N ILE A 4 -14.37 9.20 -12.50
CA ILE A 4 -15.10 9.31 -11.24
C ILE A 4 -14.65 8.17 -10.31
N ILE A 5 -14.28 8.52 -9.07
CA ILE A 5 -13.90 7.55 -8.03
C ILE A 5 -15.02 7.48 -6.99
N ILE A 6 -15.60 6.28 -6.83
CA ILE A 6 -16.73 6.05 -5.92
C ILE A 6 -16.29 5.14 -4.78
N ASN A 7 -16.39 5.63 -3.54
CA ASN A 7 -16.13 4.84 -2.34
C ASN A 7 -17.43 4.23 -1.80
N ILE A 8 -17.57 2.92 -1.93
CA ILE A 8 -18.77 2.19 -1.50
C ILE A 8 -18.51 1.55 -0.14
N ARG A 9 -19.25 1.98 0.89
CA ARG A 9 -19.09 1.48 2.28
C ARG A 9 -19.65 0.07 2.47
N ASN A 10 -20.64 -0.34 1.66
CA ASN A 10 -21.27 -1.65 1.72
C ASN A 10 -20.82 -2.52 0.54
N LYS A 11 -20.15 -3.64 0.84
CA LYS A 11 -19.59 -4.55 -0.19
C LYS A 11 -20.65 -5.21 -1.07
N GLU A 12 -21.81 -5.56 -0.53
CA GLU A 12 -22.88 -6.23 -1.28
C GLU A 12 -23.50 -5.27 -2.29
N LYS A 13 -23.84 -4.06 -1.83
CA LYS A 13 -24.33 -2.98 -2.70
C LYS A 13 -23.29 -2.58 -3.76
N GLY A 14 -22.01 -2.70 -3.44
CA GLY A 14 -20.93 -2.45 -4.39
C GLY A 14 -20.90 -3.44 -5.56
N LYS A 15 -21.25 -4.71 -5.33
CA LYS A 15 -21.37 -5.70 -6.43
C LYS A 15 -22.52 -5.34 -7.37
N MET A 16 -23.67 -4.94 -6.81
CA MET A 16 -24.83 -4.50 -7.58
C MET A 16 -24.51 -3.28 -8.45
N LEU A 17 -23.92 -2.23 -7.85
CA LEU A 17 -23.53 -1.04 -8.60
C LEU A 17 -22.54 -1.35 -9.72
N ARG A 18 -21.57 -2.23 -9.45
CA ARG A 18 -20.62 -2.68 -10.46
C ARG A 18 -21.30 -3.40 -11.63
N SER A 19 -22.35 -4.18 -11.38
CA SER A 19 -23.12 -4.83 -12.43
C SER A 19 -23.81 -3.79 -13.32
N LEU A 20 -24.51 -2.83 -12.71
CA LEU A 20 -25.20 -1.76 -13.44
C LEU A 20 -24.23 -0.92 -14.30
N LEU A 21 -23.05 -0.59 -13.76
CA LEU A 21 -22.05 0.18 -14.51
C LEU A 21 -21.43 -0.58 -15.68
N LYS A 22 -21.42 -1.93 -15.65
CA LYS A 22 -20.91 -2.74 -16.77
C LYS A 22 -21.88 -2.77 -17.95
N ASP A 23 -23.17 -2.60 -17.70
CA ASP A 23 -24.20 -2.65 -18.74
C ASP A 23 -24.24 -1.36 -19.57
N LEU A 24 -23.58 -0.29 -19.10
CA LEU A 24 -23.52 1.00 -19.80
C LEU A 24 -22.40 0.98 -20.86
N PRO A 25 -22.71 1.15 -22.15
CA PRO A 25 -21.73 0.99 -23.24
C PRO A 25 -20.65 2.09 -23.27
N PHE A 26 -20.85 3.18 -22.54
CA PHE A 26 -19.94 4.32 -22.43
C PHE A 26 -19.11 4.32 -21.14
N VAL A 27 -19.26 3.30 -20.28
CA VAL A 27 -18.57 3.22 -18.99
C VAL A 27 -17.54 2.10 -19.00
N GLU A 28 -16.27 2.46 -18.78
CA GLU A 28 -15.19 1.50 -18.61
C GLU A 28 -14.94 1.26 -17.11
N VAL A 29 -15.37 0.10 -16.60
CA VAL A 29 -15.16 -0.26 -15.19
C VAL A 29 -13.76 -0.83 -14.97
N LYS A 30 -12.81 0.03 -14.59
CA LYS A 30 -11.47 -0.40 -14.18
C LYS A 30 -11.51 -1.01 -12.79
N GLN A 31 -11.26 -2.32 -12.69
CA GLN A 31 -10.97 -2.94 -11.40
C GLN A 31 -9.65 -2.37 -10.90
N THR A 32 -9.71 -1.48 -9.90
CA THR A 32 -8.69 -1.49 -8.86
C THR A 32 -8.86 -2.80 -8.13
N ASP A 33 -8.33 -3.88 -8.73
CA ASP A 33 -7.76 -4.90 -7.89
C ASP A 33 -6.77 -4.13 -7.03
N LYS A 34 -7.14 -3.94 -5.76
CA LYS A 34 -6.11 -3.96 -4.73
C LYS A 34 -5.45 -5.30 -4.99
N LYS A 35 -4.41 -5.31 -5.85
CA LYS A 35 -3.28 -6.18 -5.63
C LYS A 35 -3.06 -5.95 -4.16
N LYS A 36 -3.42 -6.95 -3.36
CA LYS A 36 -2.62 -7.26 -2.21
C LYS A 36 -1.26 -7.42 -2.88
N THR A 37 -0.52 -6.32 -3.03
CA THR A 37 0.89 -6.34 -2.78
C THR A 37 0.88 -7.03 -1.44
N LYS A 38 1.06 -8.36 -1.45
CA LYS A 38 1.60 -9.05 -0.30
C LYS A 38 2.75 -8.12 0.00
N ALA A 39 2.60 -7.28 1.04
CA ALA A 39 3.71 -6.52 1.55
C ALA A 39 4.77 -7.60 1.64
N ARG A 40 5.78 -7.49 0.78
CA ARG A 40 6.78 -8.53 0.62
C ARG A 40 7.57 -8.31 1.88
N ASN A 41 7.04 -8.83 2.99
CA ASN A 41 7.52 -8.65 4.36
C ASN A 41 8.93 -9.24 4.50
N GLY A 42 9.46 -9.84 3.43
CA GLY A 42 10.84 -10.24 3.29
C GLY A 42 11.78 -9.19 2.65
N VAL A 43 11.35 -8.19 1.86
CA VAL A 43 12.32 -7.29 1.16
C VAL A 43 12.99 -6.31 2.11
N PHE A 44 12.27 -5.85 3.14
CA PHE A 44 12.87 -5.03 4.21
C PHE A 44 13.92 -5.82 5.02
N PHE A 45 13.82 -7.14 5.05
CA PHE A 45 14.80 -8.00 5.73
C PHE A 45 15.81 -8.65 4.79
N LEU A 46 15.60 -8.64 3.47
CA LEU A 46 16.63 -9.04 2.49
C LEU A 46 17.77 -8.02 2.46
N SER A 47 17.51 -6.74 2.80
CA SER A 47 18.57 -5.76 3.05
C SER A 47 19.30 -5.98 4.38
N LYS A 48 18.89 -6.91 5.26
CA LYS A 48 19.70 -7.28 6.45
C LYS A 48 21.06 -7.84 6.08
N GLY A 49 21.26 -8.33 4.85
CA GLY A 49 22.59 -8.69 4.36
C GLY A 49 23.55 -7.50 4.34
N ILE A 50 23.05 -6.29 4.06
CA ILE A 50 23.86 -5.05 4.04
C ILE A 50 24.20 -4.59 5.47
N TRP A 51 23.34 -4.88 6.43
CA TRP A 51 23.52 -4.49 7.84
C TRP A 51 24.15 -5.59 8.71
N LYS A 52 24.51 -6.74 8.12
CA LYS A 52 25.05 -7.89 8.87
C LYS A 52 26.44 -7.59 9.45
N ASP A 53 27.21 -6.73 8.78
CA ASP A 53 28.54 -6.26 9.22
C ASP A 53 28.49 -4.90 9.92
N ALA A 54 27.32 -4.28 9.98
CA ALA A 54 27.14 -3.04 10.73
C ALA A 54 26.95 -3.40 12.21
N SER A 55 28.01 -3.25 13.00
CA SER A 55 27.99 -3.39 14.47
C SER A 55 27.22 -2.26 15.14
N VAL A 56 25.99 -2.01 14.69
CA VAL A 56 25.17 -0.90 15.16
C VAL A 56 24.22 -1.45 16.22
N SER A 57 24.53 -1.15 17.47
CA SER A 57 23.67 -1.50 18.59
C SER A 57 22.40 -0.63 18.59
N LEU A 58 21.28 -1.18 19.10
CA LEU A 58 20.05 -0.41 19.30
C LEU A 58 20.26 0.85 20.15
N THR A 59 21.24 0.81 21.05
CA THR A 59 21.64 1.93 21.91
C THR A 59 22.28 3.06 21.10
N GLU A 60 23.13 2.76 20.12
CA GLU A 60 23.75 3.75 19.23
C GLU A 60 22.73 4.42 18.31
N ILE A 61 21.78 3.65 17.76
CA ILE A 61 20.70 4.19 16.92
C ILE A 61 19.89 5.22 17.71
N ARG A 62 19.49 4.87 18.94
CA ARG A 62 18.75 5.78 19.82
C ARG A 62 19.56 7.03 20.15
N LYS A 63 20.86 6.87 20.45
CA LYS A 63 21.73 8.00 20.75
C LYS A 63 21.86 8.97 19.56
N GLN A 64 21.98 8.46 18.34
CA GLN A 64 22.06 9.29 17.13
C GLN A 64 20.72 9.93 16.75
N ALA A 65 19.61 9.22 16.90
CA ALA A 65 18.28 9.73 16.56
C ALA A 65 17.83 10.90 17.46
N TRP A 66 18.32 10.94 18.71
CA TRP A 66 18.02 12.00 19.67
C TRP A 66 19.05 13.14 19.70
N GLN A 67 20.09 13.10 18.87
CA GLN A 67 21.00 14.24 18.65
C GLN A 67 20.33 15.28 17.74
N ARG A 68 19.15 15.78 18.13
CA ARG A 68 18.66 17.06 17.63
C ARG A 68 19.44 18.12 18.39
N LYS A 69 20.52 18.64 17.80
CA LYS A 69 21.07 19.92 18.23
C LYS A 69 19.93 20.94 18.06
N GLY A 70 19.45 21.47 19.17
CA GLY A 70 18.68 22.71 19.19
C GLY A 70 19.54 23.88 18.78
#